data_AF-A0A268FGV5-F1
#
_entry.id   AF-A0A268FGV5-F1
#
_cell.length_a   1.000
_cell.length_b   1.000
_cell.length_c   1.000
_cell.angle_alpha   90.00
_cell.angle_beta   90.00
_cell.angle_gamma   90.00
#
_symmetry.space_group_name_H-M   'P 1'
#
loop_
_entity.id
_entity.type
_entity.pdbx_description
1 polymer ?
#
loop_
_entity_poly.entity_id
_entity_poly.type
_entity_poly.pdbx_seq_one_letter_code
_entity_poly.pdbx_strand_id
1 'polypeptide(L)'
;MKRTDKHEEIENKNRIGKKVMYFLGSILLLTTIFGGYIFSDRYFASEPKTGTEEYGDKVVITLPNGKKVFTYENLIVEEDGKLLYKGERNTIDLSGGVVVYENWED
;
A
#
# COMPACT_ATOMS: atom_id res chain seq x y z
N MET A 1 23.84 -7.38 -62.30
CA MET A 1 23.36 -6.62 -61.13
C MET A 1 24.44 -5.63 -60.73
N LYS A 2 24.15 -4.32 -60.68
CA LYS A 2 25.17 -3.28 -60.46
C LYS A 2 25.56 -3.25 -58.97
N ARG A 3 26.80 -2.86 -58.67
CA ARG A 3 27.32 -2.79 -57.29
C ARG A 3 26.53 -1.82 -56.40
N THR A 4 25.95 -0.79 -57.00
CA THR A 4 25.07 0.20 -56.37
C THR A 4 23.79 -0.44 -55.83
N ASP A 5 23.19 -1.35 -56.60
CA ASP A 5 21.90 -1.99 -56.27
C ASP A 5 22.04 -2.88 -55.01
N LYS A 6 23.21 -3.51 -54.83
CA LYS A 6 23.50 -4.34 -53.65
C LYS A 6 23.69 -3.53 -52.36
N HIS A 7 24.27 -2.34 -52.46
CA HIS A 7 24.46 -1.46 -51.30
C HIS A 7 23.11 -0.91 -50.80
N GLU A 8 22.24 -0.51 -51.71
CA GLU A 8 20.90 0.00 -51.40
C GLU A 8 20.00 -1.06 -50.75
N GLU A 9 20.09 -2.32 -51.22
CA GLU A 9 19.36 -3.45 -50.64
C GLU A 9 19.78 -3.75 -49.19
N ILE A 10 21.09 -3.74 -48.91
CA ILE A 10 21.64 -3.98 -47.56
C ILE A 10 21.25 -2.84 -46.61
N GLU A 11 21.31 -1.59 -47.07
CA GLU A 11 20.92 -0.43 -46.27
C GLU A 11 19.43 -0.47 -45.91
N ASN A 12 18.57 -0.79 -46.89
CA ASN A 12 17.13 -0.89 -46.65
C ASN A 12 16.78 -2.04 -45.71
N LYS A 13 17.44 -3.21 -45.85
CA LYS A 13 17.30 -4.35 -44.92
C LYS A 13 17.68 -3.98 -43.49
N ASN A 14 18.80 -3.27 -43.31
CA ASN A 14 19.25 -2.81 -42.00
C ASN A 14 18.31 -1.78 -41.38
N ARG A 15 17.73 -0.89 -42.20
CA ARG A 15 16.73 0.10 -41.76
C ARG A 15 15.43 -0.57 -41.30
N ILE A 16 14.97 -1.60 -42.01
CA ILE A 16 13.79 -2.39 -41.62
C ILE A 16 14.07 -3.15 -40.31
N GLY A 17 15.23 -3.79 -40.18
CA GLY A 17 15.62 -4.49 -38.95
C GLY A 17 15.65 -3.58 -37.72
N LYS A 18 16.18 -2.36 -37.86
CA LYS A 18 16.17 -1.35 -36.79
C LYS A 18 14.75 -0.93 -36.40
N LYS A 19 13.86 -0.68 -37.38
CA LYS A 19 12.46 -0.32 -37.11
C LYS A 19 11.70 -1.43 -36.37
N VAL A 20 11.89 -2.68 -36.78
CA VAL A 20 11.29 -3.85 -36.11
C VAL A 20 11.82 -3.99 -34.70
N MET A 21 13.12 -3.79 -34.48
CA MET A 21 13.74 -3.84 -33.15
C MET A 21 13.17 -2.76 -32.22
N TYR A 22 13.04 -1.51 -32.68
CA TYR A 22 12.43 -0.43 -31.89
C TYR A 22 10.95 -0.71 -31.59
N PHE A 23 10.22 -1.26 -32.56
CA PHE A 23 8.81 -1.61 -32.37
C PHE A 23 8.64 -2.70 -31.29
N LEU A 24 9.41 -3.77 -31.36
CA LEU A 24 9.41 -4.84 -30.35
C LEU A 24 9.85 -4.33 -28.97
N GLY A 25 10.88 -3.49 -28.92
CA GLY A 25 11.32 -2.85 -27.68
C GLY A 25 10.23 -1.98 -27.05
N SER A 26 9.47 -1.25 -27.86
CA SER A 26 8.36 -0.42 -27.37
C SER A 26 7.22 -1.26 -26.79
N ILE A 27 6.91 -2.41 -27.40
CA ILE A 27 5.88 -3.33 -26.90
C ILE A 27 6.32 -3.90 -25.55
N LEU A 28 7.57 -4.37 -25.44
CA LEU A 28 8.11 -4.90 -24.19
C LEU A 28 8.05 -3.84 -23.07
N LEU A 29 8.46 -2.60 -23.35
CA LEU A 29 8.41 -1.50 -22.41
C LEU A 29 6.97 -1.23 -21.93
N LEU A 30 6.02 -1.11 -22.86
CA LEU A 30 4.62 -0.84 -22.55
C LEU A 30 4.02 -1.98 -21.71
N THR A 31 4.29 -3.24 -22.06
CA THR A 31 3.81 -4.39 -21.27
C THR A 31 4.39 -4.41 -19.86
N THR A 32 5.66 -3.99 -19.69
CA THR A 32 6.29 -3.93 -18.37
C THR A 32 5.66 -2.83 -17.51
N ILE A 33 5.39 -1.66 -18.08
CA ILE A 33 4.75 -0.55 -17.36
C ILE A 33 3.31 -0.91 -16.97
N PHE A 34 2.51 -1.40 -17.93
CA PHE A 34 1.11 -1.76 -17.67
C PHE A 34 0.98 -2.95 -16.73
N GLY A 35 1.79 -4.00 -16.95
CA GLY A 35 1.82 -5.17 -16.08
C GLY A 35 2.30 -4.82 -14.68
N GLY A 36 3.33 -3.99 -14.57
CA GLY A 36 3.86 -3.50 -13.29
C GLY A 36 2.83 -2.66 -12.52
N TYR A 37 2.06 -1.81 -13.20
CA TYR A 37 0.98 -1.03 -12.57
C TYR A 37 -0.10 -1.94 -11.99
N ILE A 38 -0.63 -2.89 -12.77
CA ILE A 38 -1.67 -3.83 -12.31
C ILE A 38 -1.15 -4.72 -11.16
N PHE A 39 0.10 -5.19 -11.27
CA PHE A 39 0.74 -5.98 -10.22
C PHE A 39 0.93 -5.16 -8.93
N SER A 40 1.40 -3.92 -9.06
CA SER A 40 1.55 -3.02 -7.92
C SER A 40 0.21 -2.75 -7.24
N ASP A 41 -0.83 -2.46 -8.02
CA ASP A 41 -2.17 -2.23 -7.50
C ASP A 41 -2.70 -3.47 -6.77
N ARG A 42 -2.56 -4.67 -7.35
CA ARG A 42 -3.12 -5.88 -6.75
C ARG A 42 -2.40 -6.39 -5.51
N TYR A 43 -1.08 -6.19 -5.42
CA TYR A 43 -0.25 -6.79 -4.36
C TYR A 43 0.27 -5.77 -3.35
N PHE A 44 0.40 -4.51 -3.73
CA PHE A 44 0.95 -3.45 -2.87
C PHE A 44 -0.04 -2.33 -2.57
N ALA A 45 -1.12 -2.15 -3.36
CA ALA A 45 -2.25 -1.42 -2.85
C ALA A 45 -2.95 -2.33 -1.83
N SER A 46 -2.44 -2.27 -0.59
CA SER A 46 -3.27 -2.48 0.59
C SER A 46 -4.58 -1.74 0.31
N GLU A 47 -5.70 -2.47 0.32
CA GLU A 47 -7.03 -1.87 0.19
C GLU A 47 -7.00 -0.57 0.99
N PRO A 48 -7.31 0.59 0.39
CA PRO A 48 -7.45 1.78 1.21
C PRO A 48 -8.47 1.36 2.26
N LYS A 49 -8.11 1.44 3.54
CA LYS A 49 -9.03 1.16 4.65
C LYS A 49 -10.18 2.16 4.54
N THR A 50 -11.10 1.83 3.65
CA THR A 50 -12.27 2.58 3.21
C THR A 50 -13.52 1.87 3.68
N GLY A 51 -13.36 0.81 4.48
CA GLY A 51 -14.22 0.67 5.62
C GLY A 51 -13.86 1.82 6.56
N THR A 52 -14.81 2.70 6.84
CA THR A 52 -14.88 3.32 8.16
C THR A 52 -14.46 2.25 9.16
N GLU A 53 -13.24 2.31 9.70
CA GLU A 53 -12.89 1.47 10.84
C GLU A 53 -13.98 1.81 11.85
N GLU A 54 -14.92 0.88 12.07
CA GLU A 54 -15.90 1.02 13.13
C GLU A 54 -15.05 0.98 14.39
N TYR A 55 -14.60 2.15 14.85
CA TYR A 55 -13.70 2.25 15.98
C TYR A 55 -14.39 1.73 17.26
N GLY A 56 -15.71 1.54 17.23
CA GLY A 56 -16.55 1.17 18.36
C GLY A 56 -16.88 2.39 19.18
N ASP A 57 -17.34 2.17 20.41
CA ASP A 57 -17.70 3.26 21.31
C ASP A 57 -16.48 4.04 21.80
N LYS A 58 -16.69 5.34 22.05
CA LYS A 58 -15.71 6.22 22.70
C LYS A 58 -15.49 5.78 24.15
N VAL A 59 -14.22 5.63 24.52
CA VAL A 59 -13.80 5.15 25.84
C VAL A 59 -12.66 5.98 26.39
N VAL A 60 -12.68 6.16 27.71
CA VAL A 60 -11.63 6.83 28.46
C VAL A 60 -11.09 5.87 29.50
N ILE A 61 -9.78 5.64 29.43
CA ILE A 61 -9.08 4.73 30.32
C ILE A 61 -8.26 5.56 31.28
N THR A 62 -8.55 5.42 32.56
CA THR A 62 -7.77 6.06 33.62
C THR A 62 -6.76 5.07 34.16
N LEU A 63 -5.48 5.31 33.87
CA LEU A 63 -4.36 4.49 34.31
C LEU A 63 -4.10 4.65 35.82
N PRO A 64 -3.40 3.69 36.47
CA PRO A 64 -3.07 3.76 37.90
C PRO A 64 -2.29 5.01 38.32
N ASN A 65 -1.54 5.62 37.40
CA ASN A 65 -0.81 6.86 37.61
C ASN A 65 -1.67 8.13 37.45
N GLY A 66 -2.98 7.98 37.23
CA GLY A 66 -3.92 9.08 37.00
C GLY A 66 -3.95 9.61 35.57
N LYS A 67 -3.10 9.10 34.66
CA LYS A 67 -3.12 9.51 33.26
C LYS A 67 -4.37 8.97 32.56
N LYS A 68 -5.02 9.80 31.76
CA LYS A 68 -6.18 9.42 30.94
C LYS A 68 -5.75 9.12 29.51
N VAL A 69 -6.33 8.07 28.93
CA VAL A 69 -6.17 7.69 27.52
C VAL A 69 -7.55 7.72 26.88
N PHE A 70 -7.73 8.60 25.91
CA PHE A 70 -8.95 8.72 25.11
C PHE A 70 -8.76 7.87 23.85
N THR A 71 -9.61 6.87 23.68
CA THR A 71 -9.51 5.91 22.58
C THR A 71 -10.91 5.39 22.24
N TYR A 72 -10.95 4.40 21.36
CA TYR A 72 -12.14 3.67 21.01
C TYR A 72 -12.02 2.18 21.37
N GLU A 73 -13.16 1.54 21.59
CA GLU A 73 -13.29 0.15 22.04
C GLU A 73 -12.49 -0.83 21.19
N ASN A 74 -12.58 -0.75 19.86
CA ASN A 74 -11.95 -1.71 18.96
C ASN A 74 -10.43 -1.54 18.83
N LEU A 75 -9.88 -0.47 19.40
CA LEU A 75 -8.43 -0.27 19.53
C LEU A 75 -7.89 -0.85 20.83
N ILE A 76 -8.74 -1.38 21.72
CA ILE A 76 -8.35 -2.03 22.96
C ILE A 76 -8.45 -3.54 22.77
N VAL A 77 -7.36 -4.25 23.05
CA VAL A 77 -7.30 -5.71 22.95
C VAL A 77 -6.74 -6.30 24.23
N GLU A 78 -7.25 -7.47 24.62
CA GLU A 78 -6.67 -8.27 25.70
C GLU A 78 -5.74 -9.32 25.10
N GLU A 79 -4.44 -9.23 25.39
CA GLU A 79 -3.43 -10.19 24.97
C GLU A 79 -2.57 -10.59 26.16
N ASP A 80 -2.36 -11.89 26.36
CA ASP A 80 -1.56 -12.44 27.48
C ASP A 80 -2.01 -11.94 28.86
N GLY A 81 -3.32 -11.73 29.05
CA GLY A 81 -3.91 -11.19 30.29
C GLY A 81 -3.59 -9.72 30.54
N LYS A 82 -3.08 -9.00 29.53
CA LYS A 82 -2.82 -7.56 29.55
C LYS A 82 -3.81 -6.84 28.66
N LEU A 83 -4.27 -5.69 29.13
CA LEU A 83 -5.08 -4.78 28.33
C LEU A 83 -4.14 -3.87 27.54
N LEU A 84 -4.22 -3.87 26.22
CA LEU A 84 -3.34 -3.12 25.34
C LEU A 84 -4.16 -2.22 24.41
N TYR A 85 -3.71 -1.00 24.20
CA TYR A 85 -4.16 -0.17 23.09
C TYR A 85 -3.30 -0.49 21.88
N LYS A 86 -3.91 -0.77 20.73
CA LYS A 86 -3.25 -0.99 19.45
C LYS A 86 -3.73 0.03 18.42
N GLY A 87 -3.09 1.19 18.40
CA GLY A 87 -3.24 2.15 17.31
C GLY A 87 -2.38 1.77 16.11
N GLU A 88 -2.59 2.43 14.96
CA GLU A 88 -1.87 2.10 13.72
C GLU A 88 -0.34 2.13 13.82
N ARG A 89 0.20 2.98 14.70
CA ARG A 89 1.65 3.18 14.85
C ARG A 89 2.21 2.82 16.21
N ASN A 90 1.36 2.70 17.23
CA ASN A 90 1.79 2.62 18.62
C ASN A 90 0.94 1.62 19.39
N THR A 91 1.60 0.81 20.21
CA THR A 91 0.97 -0.03 21.22
C THR A 91 1.22 0.57 22.60
N ILE A 92 0.19 0.71 23.44
CA ILE A 92 0.31 1.22 24.81
C ILE A 92 -0.23 0.16 25.77
N ASP A 93 0.50 -0.11 26.85
CA ASP A 93 0.00 -0.97 27.94
C ASP A 93 -1.02 -0.18 28.79
N LEU A 94 -2.24 -0.70 28.84
CA LEU A 94 -3.37 -0.15 29.57
C LEU A 94 -3.71 -0.97 30.82
N SER A 95 -2.89 -1.98 31.16
CA SER A 95 -3.16 -2.91 32.25
C SER A 95 -3.31 -2.19 33.59
N GLY A 96 -4.33 -2.59 34.36
CA GLY A 96 -4.68 -1.95 35.64
C GLY A 96 -5.40 -0.61 35.50
N GLY A 97 -5.66 -0.13 34.27
CA GLY A 97 -6.51 1.02 34.03
C GLY A 97 -8.00 0.70 34.21
N VAL A 98 -8.79 1.71 34.60
CA VAL A 98 -10.25 1.63 34.65
C VAL A 98 -10.81 2.18 33.34
N VAL A 99 -11.56 1.35 32.62
CA VAL A 99 -12.24 1.73 31.36
C VAL A 99 -13.61 2.33 31.68
N VAL A 100 -13.85 3.55 31.19
CA VAL A 100 -15.13 4.25 31.30
C VAL A 100 -15.62 4.59 29.90
N TYR A 101 -16.84 4.14 29.58
CA TYR A 101 -17.51 4.51 28.33
C TYR A 101 -18.11 5.90 28.54
N GLU A 102 -17.48 6.91 27.93
CA GLU A 102 -17.98 8.28 27.93
C GLU A 102 -17.91 8.85 26.52
N ASN A 103 -18.96 9.55 26.13
CA ASN A 103 -18.99 10.27 24.87
C ASN A 103 -18.25 11.60 25.10
N TRP A 104 -16.94 11.59 24.89
CA TRP A 104 -16.09 12.77 25.05
C TRP A 104 -16.19 13.70 23.82
N GLU A 105 -16.12 15.00 24.05
CA GLU A 105 -16.13 16.03 23.01
C GLU A 105 -14.82 16.01 22.22
N ASP A 106 -14.90 16.10 20.89
CA ASP A 106 -13.76 16.09 19.97
C ASP A 106 -12.91 17.38 20.03
#